data_AF-A0A2E0R8U3-F1
#
_entry.id   AF-A0A2E0R8U3-F1
#
_cell.length_a   1.000
_cell.length_b   1.000
_cell.length_c   1.000
_cell.angle_alpha   90.00
_cell.angle_beta   90.00
_cell.angle_gamma   90.00
#
_symmetry.space_group_name_H-M   'P 1'
#
loop_
_entity.id
_entity.type
_entity.pdbx_description
1 polymer ?
#
loop_
_entity_poly.entity_id
_entity_poly.type
_entity_poly.pdbx_seq_one_letter_code
_entity_poly.pdbx_strand_id
1 'polypeptide(L)'
;MTGNLKEEWWEFHKANPHVYNLFCDYANKAIASGRKHYSARTIIELIRWHNDIETTESDFKINDHVVPYYARLFMHYHPEHKGFFELRQLRN
;
A
#
# COMPACT_ATOMS: atom_id res chain seq x y z
N MET A 1 22.02 -4.26 11.94
CA MET A 1 22.05 -3.30 10.82
C MET A 1 20.62 -2.86 10.60
N THR A 2 20.24 -1.67 11.05
CA THR A 2 18.91 -1.10 10.77
C THR A 2 18.90 -0.60 9.33
N GLY A 3 18.58 -1.49 8.39
CA GLY A 3 18.32 -1.09 7.02
C GLY A 3 17.20 -0.06 7.00
N ASN A 4 17.35 0.97 6.16
CA ASN A 4 16.34 2.00 6.03
C ASN A 4 15.10 1.37 5.42
N LEU A 5 14.04 1.14 6.22
CA LEU A 5 12.78 0.52 5.79
C LEU A 5 12.19 1.17 4.53
N LYS A 6 12.48 2.46 4.30
CA LYS A 6 12.07 3.16 3.08
C LYS A 6 12.83 2.70 1.86
N GLU A 7 14.14 2.49 1.97
CA GLU A 7 14.99 2.02 0.86
C GLU A 7 14.62 0.57 0.49
N GLU A 8 14.47 -0.30 1.49
CA GLU A 8 14.02 -1.69 1.28
C GLU A 8 12.66 -1.73 0.59
N TRP A 9 11.71 -0.91 1.04
CA TRP A 9 10.41 -0.78 0.38
C TRP A 9 10.55 -0.25 -1.06
N TRP A 10 11.44 0.70 -1.30
CA TRP A 10 11.59 1.32 -2.62
C TRP A 10 12.14 0.34 -3.65
N GLU A 11 13.14 -0.46 -3.27
CA GLU A 11 13.67 -1.51 -4.14
C GLU A 11 12.64 -2.60 -4.40
N PHE A 12 11.88 -3.00 -3.37
CA PHE A 12 10.74 -3.90 -3.55
C PHE A 12 9.68 -3.34 -4.50
N HIS A 13 9.30 -2.07 -4.34
CA HIS A 13 8.29 -1.40 -5.16
C HIS A 13 8.72 -1.33 -6.63
N LYS A 14 9.98 -1.01 -6.91
CA LYS A 14 10.53 -1.00 -8.27
C LYS A 14 10.53 -2.39 -8.89
N ALA A 15 10.86 -3.43 -8.12
CA ALA A 15 10.84 -4.80 -8.59
C ALA A 15 9.40 -5.33 -8.80
N ASN A 16 8.42 -4.75 -8.10
CA ASN A 16 7.02 -5.21 -8.09
C ASN A 16 6.03 -4.07 -8.36
N PRO A 17 6.05 -3.44 -9.55
CA PRO A 17 5.17 -2.32 -9.86
C PRO A 17 3.68 -2.69 -9.83
N HIS A 18 3.36 -3.96 -10.09
CA HIS A 18 1.98 -4.49 -10.05
C HIS A 18 1.32 -4.33 -8.68
N VAL A 19 2.08 -4.41 -7.57
CA VAL A 19 1.56 -4.21 -6.21
C VAL A 19 0.97 -2.81 -6.06
N TYR A 20 1.63 -1.80 -6.63
CA TYR A 20 1.13 -0.43 -6.59
C TYR A 20 -0.11 -0.25 -7.47
N ASN A 21 -0.13 -0.88 -8.65
CA ASN A 21 -1.29 -0.83 -9.52
C ASN A 21 -2.53 -1.42 -8.83
N LEU A 22 -2.40 -2.60 -8.21
CA LEU A 22 -3.48 -3.19 -7.41
C LEU A 22 -3.90 -2.29 -6.24
N PHE A 23 -2.93 -1.65 -5.57
CA PHE A 23 -3.22 -0.71 -4.50
C PHE A 23 -4.07 0.47 -5.00
N CYS A 24 -3.70 1.07 -6.14
CA CYS A 24 -4.48 2.13 -6.78
C CYS A 24 -5.88 1.65 -7.16
N ASP A 25 -6.03 0.45 -7.73
CA ASP A 25 -7.33 -0.09 -8.12
C ASP A 25 -8.27 -0.27 -6.93
N TYR A 26 -7.78 -0.85 -5.83
CA TYR A 26 -8.58 -0.99 -4.61
C TYR A 26 -8.87 0.35 -3.94
N ALA A 27 -7.92 1.29 -3.97
CA ALA A 27 -8.14 2.64 -3.45
C ALA A 27 -9.26 3.35 -4.23
N ASN A 28 -9.21 3.31 -5.55
CA ASN A 28 -10.22 3.88 -6.43
C ASN A 28 -11.58 3.21 -6.24
N LYS A 29 -11.64 1.88 -6.06
CA LYS A 29 -12.89 1.17 -5.72
C LYS A 29 -13.46 1.65 -4.39
N ALA A 30 -12.62 1.81 -3.36
CA ALA A 30 -13.05 2.31 -2.06
C ALA A 30 -13.59 3.76 -2.16
N ILE A 31 -12.92 4.62 -2.93
CA ILE A 31 -13.36 6.00 -3.19
C ILE A 31 -14.69 6.02 -3.94
N ALA A 32 -14.81 5.24 -5.02
CA ALA A 32 -16.02 5.13 -5.83
C ALA A 32 -17.22 4.61 -5.04
N SER A 33 -16.99 3.82 -3.98
CA SER A 33 -18.05 3.38 -3.06
C SER A 33 -18.60 4.47 -2.13
N GLY A 34 -18.08 5.70 -2.20
CA GLY A 34 -18.52 6.85 -1.41
C GLY A 34 -17.88 6.96 -0.03
N ARG A 35 -16.89 6.12 0.29
CA ARG A 35 -16.16 6.20 1.57
C ARG A 35 -15.35 7.49 1.65
N LYS A 36 -15.34 8.10 2.84
CA LYS A 36 -14.57 9.32 3.10
C LYS A 36 -13.16 9.02 3.62
N HIS A 37 -13.02 7.92 4.34
CA HIS A 37 -11.75 7.42 4.84
C HIS A 37 -11.68 5.89 4.67
N TYR A 38 -10.48 5.38 4.48
CA TYR A 38 -10.24 3.95 4.37
C TYR A 38 -8.89 3.52 4.92
N SER A 39 -8.80 2.26 5.34
CA SER A 39 -7.57 1.70 5.87
C SER A 39 -6.67 1.22 4.73
N ALA A 40 -5.50 1.83 4.59
CA ALA A 40 -4.47 1.34 3.67
C ALA A 40 -4.03 -0.09 4.02
N ARG A 41 -4.12 -0.47 5.31
CA ARG A 41 -3.81 -1.82 5.77
C ARG A 41 -4.77 -2.85 5.15
N THR A 42 -6.06 -2.52 5.09
CA THR A 42 -7.07 -3.40 4.48
C THR A 42 -6.79 -3.64 3.00
N ILE A 43 -6.38 -2.61 2.26
CA ILE A 43 -5.99 -2.78 0.85
C ILE A 43 -4.77 -3.70 0.72
N ILE A 44 -3.76 -3.52 1.58
CA ILE A 44 -2.56 -4.36 1.55
C ILE A 44 -2.89 -5.81 1.93
N GLU A 45 -3.78 -6.04 2.89
CA GLU A 45 -4.26 -7.38 3.24
C GLU A 45 -5.02 -8.04 2.08
N LEU A 46 -5.83 -7.28 1.31
CA LEU A 46 -6.48 -7.77 0.10
C LEU A 46 -5.46 -8.14 -0.99
N ILE A 47 -4.43 -7.32 -1.19
CA ILE A 47 -3.35 -7.61 -2.16
C ILE A 47 -2.58 -8.86 -1.74
N ARG A 48 -2.29 -9.02 -0.45
CA ARG A 48 -1.64 -10.25 0.06
C ARG A 48 -2.49 -11.48 -0.24
N TRP A 49 -3.79 -11.43 0.05
CA TRP A 49 -4.69 -12.54 -0.24
C TRP A 49 -4.75 -12.86 -1.74
N HIS A 50 -4.76 -11.84 -2.61
CA HIS A 50 -4.79 -12.06 -4.06
C HIS A 50 -3.45 -12.60 -4.60
N ASN A 51 -2.32 -12.02 -4.19
CA ASN A 51 -0.99 -12.48 -4.60
C ASN A 51 -0.66 -13.87 -4.06
N ASP A 52 -1.07 -14.21 -2.84
CA ASP A 52 -0.90 -15.57 -2.28
C ASP A 52 -1.70 -16.62 -3.09
N ILE A 53 -2.78 -16.21 -3.76
CA ILE A 53 -3.58 -17.09 -4.64
C ILE A 53 -2.96 -17.19 -6.04
N GLU A 54 -2.32 -16.12 -6.53
CA GLU A 54 -1.76 -16.07 -7.89
C GLU A 54 -0.29 -16.50 -7.99
N THR A 55 0.45 -16.56 -6.89
CA THR A 55 1.90 -16.89 -6.91
C THR A 55 2.22 -18.13 -6.07
N THR A 56 2.52 -19.25 -6.74
CA THR A 56 3.15 -20.43 -6.13
C THR A 56 4.64 -20.25 -5.85
N GLU A 57 5.29 -19.14 -6.26
CA GLU A 57 6.76 -19.05 -6.29
C GLU A 57 7.42 -17.70 -5.92
N SER A 58 6.71 -16.64 -5.47
CA SER A 58 7.40 -15.38 -5.13
C SER A 58 7.47 -15.12 -3.61
N ASP A 59 8.58 -15.56 -3.02
CA ASP A 59 9.01 -15.35 -1.63
C ASP A 59 9.34 -13.88 -1.29
N PHE A 60 8.39 -12.95 -1.46
CA PHE A 60 8.50 -11.65 -0.80
C PHE A 60 7.25 -11.31 0.01
N LYS A 61 7.37 -11.58 1.31
CA LYS A 61 6.38 -11.23 2.32
C LYS A 61 6.27 -9.72 2.43
N ILE A 62 5.24 -9.14 1.79
CA ILE A 62 4.78 -7.79 2.09
C ILE A 62 4.67 -7.69 3.62
N ASN A 63 5.48 -6.86 4.27
CA ASN A 63 5.45 -6.66 5.73
C ASN A 63 4.57 -5.45 6.07
N ASP A 64 4.05 -5.37 7.29
CA ASP A 64 3.17 -4.29 7.77
C ASP A 64 3.83 -2.90 7.69
N HIS A 65 5.17 -2.84 7.66
CA HIS A 65 5.93 -1.59 7.51
C HIS A 65 5.76 -0.91 6.15
N VAL A 66 5.29 -1.62 5.11
CA VAL A 66 5.13 -1.05 3.76
C VAL A 66 3.83 -0.26 3.58
N VAL A 67 2.82 -0.54 4.42
CA VAL A 67 1.49 0.06 4.36
C VAL A 67 1.52 1.59 4.32
N PRO A 68 2.22 2.30 5.24
CA PRO A 68 2.23 3.76 5.22
C PRO A 68 2.97 4.34 4.02
N TYR A 69 3.90 3.62 3.39
CA TYR A 69 4.57 4.11 2.18
C TYR A 69 3.65 4.08 0.97
N TYR A 70 2.89 3.00 0.76
CA TYR A 70 1.92 2.93 -0.33
C TYR A 70 0.80 3.96 -0.20
N ALA A 71 0.27 4.15 1.00
CA ALA A 71 -0.72 5.19 1.26
C ALA A 71 -0.19 6.59 0.97
N ARG A 72 1.04 6.90 1.39
CA ARG A 72 1.70 8.18 1.10
C ARG A 72 1.97 8.35 -0.39
N LEU A 73 2.40 7.30 -1.08
CA LEU A 73 2.67 7.31 -2.51
C LEU A 73 1.38 7.60 -3.30
N PHE A 74 0.28 6.93 -2.95
CA PHE A 74 -1.02 7.19 -3.55
C PHE A 74 -1.46 8.64 -3.35
N MET A 75 -1.44 9.15 -2.10
CA MET A 75 -1.83 10.54 -1.83
C MET A 75 -0.87 11.58 -2.43
N HIS A 76 0.36 11.19 -2.77
CA HIS A 76 1.31 12.05 -3.48
C HIS A 76 0.92 12.19 -4.96
N TYR A 77 0.55 11.10 -5.62
CA TYR A 77 0.10 11.11 -7.01
C TYR A 77 -1.36 11.54 -7.19
N HIS A 78 -2.17 11.42 -6.14
CA HIS A 78 -3.59 11.78 -6.09
C HIS A 78 -3.86 12.82 -4.99
N PRO A 79 -3.39 14.06 -5.14
CA PRO A 79 -3.55 15.12 -4.13
C PRO A 79 -5.03 15.43 -3.81
N GLU A 80 -5.95 15.18 -4.75
CA GLU A 80 -7.40 15.27 -4.56
C GLU A 80 -7.95 14.27 -3.52
N HIS A 81 -7.18 13.22 -3.22
CA HIS A 81 -7.51 12.20 -2.23
C HIS A 81 -6.60 12.28 -0.99
N LYS A 82 -5.94 13.42 -0.78
CA LYS A 82 -5.13 13.66 0.42
C LYS A 82 -6.00 13.51 1.69
N GLY A 83 -5.56 12.66 2.62
CA GLY A 83 -6.30 12.35 3.85
C GLY A 83 -7.33 11.23 3.70
N PHE A 84 -7.45 10.60 2.53
CA PHE A 84 -8.31 9.43 2.35
C PHE A 84 -7.84 8.24 3.20
N PHE A 85 -6.54 8.04 3.34
CA PHE A 85 -6.00 6.98 4.20
C PHE A 85 -5.82 7.44 5.63
N GLU A 86 -6.38 6.67 6.57
CA GLU A 86 -6.13 6.83 8.00
C GLU A 86 -4.72 6.35 8.33
N LEU A 87 -3.74 7.23 8.16
CA LEU A 87 -2.42 7.01 8.71
C LEU A 87 -2.45 7.38 10.18
N ARG A 88 -2.05 6.45 11.06
CA ARG A 88 -1.76 6.80 12.45
C ARG A 88 -0.79 7.97 12.42
N GLN A 89 -1.18 9.10 13.01
CA GLN A 89 -0.23 10.15 13.30
C GLN A 89 0.87 9.52 14.17
N LEU A 90 2.12 9.66 13.74
CA LEU A 90 3.23 9.42 14.67
C LEU A 90 2.98 10.39 15.83
N ARG A 91 2.60 9.87 17.00
CA ARG A 91 2.53 10.68 18.20
C ARG A 91 3.98 11.12 18.47
N ASN A 92 4.24 12.40 18.27
CA ASN A 92 5.45 13.07 18.77
C ASN A 92 5.49 13.02 20.29
#